data_AF-A0A0K2E329-F1
#
_entry.id   AF-A0A0K2E329-F1
#
_cell.length_a   1.000
_cell.length_b   1.000
_cell.length_c   1.000
_cell.angle_alpha   90.00
_cell.angle_beta   90.00
_cell.angle_gamma   90.00
#
_symmetry.space_group_name_H-M   'P 1'
#
loop_
_entity.id
_entity.type
_entity.pdbx_description
1 polymer ?
#
loop_
_entity_poly.entity_id
_entity_poly.type
_entity_poly.pdbx_seq_one_letter_code
_entity_poly.pdbx_strand_id
1 'polypeptide(L)'
;MSKKNVSIVVAASVLSRGIGINGQLPWSISEDLKFFSKITSNNCDSNKKNALIMGRKTWDSIGRRPLKNRKIVVISSSLPQDEADPNVIVFRNLEDSIKNLMNDDTIENIFVCGGESIYRDALKDNFVDRIYLTRVALEDIEFD
;
A
#
# COMPACT_ATOMS: atom_id res chain seq x y z
N MET A 1 17.74 -7.00 -16.19
CA MET A 1 16.55 -6.36 -15.57
C MET A 1 16.99 -5.60 -14.34
N SER A 2 16.69 -4.31 -14.26
CA SER A 2 16.90 -3.56 -13.01
C SER A 2 15.96 -4.12 -11.95
N LYS A 3 16.49 -4.46 -10.76
CA LYS A 3 15.68 -4.96 -9.65
C LYS A 3 14.74 -3.83 -9.19
N LYS A 4 13.43 -3.98 -9.36
CA LYS A 4 12.44 -3.02 -8.85
C LYS A 4 12.48 -3.01 -7.32
N ASN A 5 12.20 -1.86 -6.72
CA ASN A 5 12.21 -1.71 -5.28
C ASN A 5 10.82 -1.95 -4.69
N VAL A 6 10.78 -2.64 -3.54
CA VAL A 6 9.57 -2.83 -2.73
C VAL A 6 9.69 -2.03 -1.44
N SER A 7 8.81 -1.05 -1.25
CA SER A 7 8.81 -0.16 -0.08
C SER A 7 7.51 -0.26 0.72
N ILE A 8 7.57 -0.29 2.05
CA ILE A 8 6.42 -0.02 2.91
C ILE A 8 6.23 1.49 3.06
N VAL A 9 4.99 1.97 3.02
CA VAL A 9 4.63 3.34 3.45
C VAL A 9 3.56 3.24 4.52
N VAL A 10 3.88 3.67 5.74
CA VAL A 10 3.01 3.53 6.90
C VAL A 10 3.13 4.72 7.85
N ALA A 11 2.00 5.15 8.42
CA ALA A 11 1.94 6.05 9.56
C ALA A 11 1.52 5.25 10.79
N ALA A 12 2.30 5.34 11.87
CA ALA A 12 2.06 4.60 13.10
C ALA A 12 2.31 5.46 14.34
N SER A 13 1.63 5.14 15.43
CA SER A 13 1.90 5.73 16.73
C SER A 13 3.35 5.47 17.17
N VAL A 14 3.90 6.37 17.99
CA VAL A 14 5.30 6.38 18.38
C VAL A 14 5.66 5.26 19.36
N LEU A 15 4.76 4.85 20.27
CA LEU A 15 4.97 3.80 21.26
C LEU A 15 4.31 2.49 20.84
N SER A 16 2.98 2.46 20.66
CA SER A 16 2.23 1.21 20.44
C SER A 16 2.26 0.71 18.99
N ARG A 17 2.72 1.53 18.04
CA ARG A 17 2.66 1.27 16.59
C ARG A 17 1.24 1.07 16.06
N GLY A 18 0.25 1.67 16.71
CA GLY A 18 -1.13 1.69 16.24
C GLY A 18 -1.27 2.44 14.92
N ILE A 19 -2.03 1.87 13.97
CA ILE A 19 -2.19 2.39 12.60
C ILE A 19 -3.64 2.60 12.18
N GLY A 20 -4.60 2.09 12.95
CA GLY A 20 -6.00 2.01 12.57
C GLY A 20 -6.89 1.83 13.79
N ILE A 21 -8.14 2.29 13.67
CA ILE A 21 -9.22 2.05 14.62
C ILE A 21 -10.53 2.02 13.84
N ASN A 22 -11.36 0.99 14.06
CA ASN A 22 -12.64 0.80 13.36
C ASN A 22 -12.53 0.93 11.83
N GLY A 23 -11.43 0.45 11.25
CA GLY A 23 -11.18 0.51 9.80
C GLY A 23 -10.88 1.90 9.23
N GLN A 24 -10.58 2.88 10.07
CA GLN A 24 -10.17 4.24 9.69
C GLN A 24 -8.82 4.60 10.30
N LEU A 25 -8.23 5.70 9.81
CA LEU A 25 -7.05 6.28 10.47
C LEU A 25 -7.48 6.93 11.81
N PRO A 26 -6.72 6.73 12.89
CA PRO A 26 -7.02 7.32 14.20
C PRO A 26 -6.76 8.83 14.27
N TRP A 27 -6.22 9.41 13.21
CA TRP A 27 -5.88 10.83 13.10
C TRP A 27 -6.19 11.35 11.69
N SER A 28 -6.28 12.68 11.58
CA SER A 28 -6.40 13.39 10.31
C SER A 28 -5.23 14.36 10.14
N ILE A 29 -4.20 13.94 9.41
CA ILE A 29 -2.97 14.71 9.18
C ILE A 29 -2.80 14.93 7.68
N SER A 30 -3.11 16.14 7.20
CA SER A 30 -3.14 16.44 5.77
C SER A 30 -1.77 16.32 5.11
N GLU A 31 -0.72 16.67 5.86
CA GLU A 31 0.68 16.63 5.48
C GLU A 31 1.17 15.20 5.27
N ASP A 32 0.69 14.25 6.07
CA ASP A 32 0.99 12.82 5.93
C ASP A 32 0.33 12.25 4.66
N LEU A 33 -0.94 12.61 4.38
CA LEU A 33 -1.59 12.22 3.13
C LEU A 33 -0.90 12.83 1.90
N LYS A 34 -0.44 14.08 1.98
CA LYS A 34 0.37 14.71 0.93
C LYS A 34 1.71 13.99 0.75
N PHE A 35 2.37 13.61 1.83
CA PHE A 35 3.60 12.82 1.81
C PHE A 35 3.38 11.46 1.14
N PHE A 36 2.35 10.72 1.56
CA PHE A 36 1.95 9.45 0.95
C PHE A 36 1.69 9.61 -0.56
N SER A 37 0.93 10.63 -0.95
CA SER A 37 0.65 10.90 -2.36
C SER A 37 1.94 11.19 -3.14
N LYS A 38 2.83 12.02 -2.60
CA LYS A 38 4.10 12.39 -3.24
C LYS A 38 5.01 11.18 -3.40
N ILE A 39 5.21 10.39 -2.34
CA ILE A 39 6.15 9.26 -2.38
C ILE A 39 5.66 8.14 -3.29
N THR A 40 4.34 7.87 -3.29
CA THR A 40 3.76 6.79 -4.09
C THR A 40 3.52 7.16 -5.55
N SER A 41 3.51 8.44 -5.91
CA SER A 41 3.35 8.89 -7.31
C SER A 41 4.66 9.29 -7.99
N ASN A 42 5.74 9.48 -7.24
CA ASN A 42 7.04 9.83 -7.81
C ASN A 42 7.63 8.64 -8.59
N ASN A 43 7.93 8.82 -9.87
CA ASN A 43 8.58 7.86 -10.73
C ASN A 43 9.56 8.57 -11.68
N CYS A 44 10.51 7.83 -12.23
CA CYS A 44 11.53 8.36 -13.13
C CYS A 44 11.07 8.29 -14.60
N ASP A 45 10.34 7.23 -14.97
CA ASP A 45 9.84 7.00 -16.31
C ASP A 45 8.37 7.41 -16.43
N SER A 46 8.09 8.41 -17.29
CA SER A 46 6.74 8.92 -17.53
C SER A 46 5.78 7.90 -18.16
N ASN A 47 6.31 6.84 -18.77
CA ASN A 47 5.51 5.76 -19.37
C ASN A 47 5.18 4.64 -18.38
N LYS A 48 5.77 4.67 -17.18
CA LYS A 48 5.54 3.69 -16.13
C LYS A 48 4.65 4.25 -15.04
N LYS A 49 4.09 3.36 -14.23
CA LYS A 49 3.34 3.69 -13.01
C LYS A 49 3.96 3.01 -11.80
N ASN A 50 3.66 3.51 -10.62
CA ASN A 50 3.93 2.78 -9.38
C ASN A 50 2.72 1.91 -9.02
N ALA A 51 2.99 0.76 -8.40
CA ALA A 51 1.98 -0.15 -7.87
C ALA A 51 1.84 0.01 -6.37
N LEU A 52 0.60 0.09 -5.88
CA LEU A 52 0.26 0.22 -4.47
C LEU A 52 -0.53 -1.03 -4.04
N ILE A 53 0.14 -1.92 -3.31
CA ILE A 53 -0.42 -3.13 -2.74
C ILE A 53 -1.13 -2.80 -1.44
N MET A 54 -2.38 -3.22 -1.33
CA MET A 54 -3.15 -3.09 -0.11
C MET A 54 -4.12 -4.24 0.13
N GLY A 55 -4.53 -4.44 1.37
CA GLY A 55 -5.54 -5.44 1.75
C GLY A 55 -6.96 -4.93 1.49
N ARG A 56 -7.92 -5.85 1.41
CA ARG A 56 -9.34 -5.54 1.17
C ARG A 56 -9.91 -4.47 2.12
N LYS A 57 -9.61 -4.52 3.42
CA LYS A 57 -10.13 -3.54 4.39
C LYS A 57 -9.61 -2.12 4.12
N THR A 58 -8.33 -1.99 3.74
CA THR A 58 -7.74 -0.70 3.34
C THR A 58 -8.32 -0.20 2.03
N TRP A 59 -8.64 -1.11 1.10
CA TRP A 59 -9.36 -0.75 -0.12
C TRP A 59 -10.77 -0.20 0.16
N ASP A 60 -11.47 -0.81 1.12
CA ASP A 60 -12.78 -0.32 1.59
C ASP A 60 -12.65 1.05 2.27
N SER A 61 -11.62 1.26 3.10
CA SER A 61 -11.43 2.52 3.85
C SER A 61 -11.17 3.73 2.96
N ILE A 62 -10.64 3.53 1.74
CA ILE A 62 -10.46 4.61 0.75
C ILE A 62 -11.63 4.75 -0.22
N GLY A 63 -12.77 4.10 0.07
CA GLY A 63 -14.00 4.20 -0.71
C GLY A 63 -13.94 3.49 -2.06
N ARG A 64 -13.03 2.53 -2.23
CA ARG A 64 -12.84 1.75 -3.46
C ARG A 64 -12.64 2.58 -4.72
N ARG A 65 -11.90 3.68 -4.61
CA ARG A 65 -11.58 4.55 -5.74
C ARG A 65 -10.11 4.43 -6.12
N PRO A 66 -9.80 4.30 -7.43
CA PRO A 66 -8.41 4.28 -7.88
C PRO A 66 -7.72 5.60 -7.55
N LEU A 67 -6.41 5.53 -7.32
CA LEU A 67 -5.59 6.71 -7.12
C LEU A 67 -4.96 7.12 -8.45
N LYS A 68 -5.09 8.41 -8.81
CA LYS A 68 -4.57 8.95 -10.07
C LYS A 68 -3.08 8.61 -10.26
N ASN A 69 -2.71 8.23 -11.49
CA ASN A 69 -1.37 7.89 -11.96
C ASN A 69 -0.70 6.69 -11.26
N ARG A 70 -1.49 5.83 -10.61
CA ARG A 70 -0.99 4.65 -9.88
C ARG A 70 -1.82 3.42 -10.22
N LYS A 71 -1.22 2.24 -10.10
CA LYS A 71 -1.91 0.95 -10.16
C LYS A 71 -2.23 0.52 -8.73
N ILE A 72 -3.50 0.31 -8.40
CA ILE A 72 -3.92 -0.26 -7.13
C ILE A 72 -3.95 -1.78 -7.25
N VAL A 73 -3.37 -2.46 -6.27
CA VAL A 73 -3.28 -3.92 -6.20
C VAL A 73 -3.94 -4.36 -4.89
N VAL A 74 -5.12 -4.98 -4.98
CA VAL A 74 -5.90 -5.38 -3.80
C VAL A 74 -5.69 -6.87 -3.53
N ILE A 75 -5.24 -7.20 -2.32
CA ILE A 75 -5.15 -8.57 -1.85
C ILE A 75 -6.48 -8.96 -1.19
N SER A 76 -7.17 -9.94 -1.78
CA SER A 76 -8.47 -10.41 -1.31
C SER A 76 -8.78 -11.83 -1.79
N SER A 77 -9.27 -12.67 -0.88
CA SER A 77 -9.78 -14.01 -1.22
C SER A 77 -11.17 -14.00 -1.84
N SER A 78 -11.96 -12.93 -1.65
CA SER A 78 -13.38 -12.89 -2.02
C SER A 78 -13.76 -11.84 -3.07
N LEU A 79 -12.94 -10.81 -3.28
CA LEU A 79 -13.25 -9.82 -4.32
C LEU A 79 -13.18 -10.46 -5.71
N PRO A 80 -14.10 -10.16 -6.64
CA PRO A 80 -13.97 -10.56 -8.02
C PRO A 80 -12.67 -10.02 -8.62
N GLN A 81 -12.02 -10.80 -9.49
CA GLN A 81 -10.97 -10.28 -10.36
C GLN A 81 -11.66 -9.61 -11.55
N ASP A 82 -12.24 -8.44 -11.27
CA ASP A 82 -12.94 -7.65 -12.27
C ASP A 82 -11.93 -6.86 -13.12
N GLU A 83 -12.16 -6.81 -14.42
CA GLU A 83 -11.35 -6.04 -15.39
C GLU A 83 -11.95 -4.65 -15.66
N ALA A 84 -13.06 -4.29 -14.99
CA ALA A 84 -13.78 -3.04 -15.23
C ALA A 84 -12.92 -1.77 -15.07
N ASP A 85 -11.97 -1.75 -14.12
CA ASP A 85 -11.04 -0.63 -13.96
C ASP A 85 -9.59 -1.06 -14.26
N PRO A 86 -8.98 -0.57 -15.35
CA PRO A 86 -7.60 -0.93 -15.69
C PRO A 86 -6.57 -0.42 -14.68
N ASN A 87 -6.94 0.44 -13.72
CA ASN A 87 -6.04 0.91 -12.67
C ASN A 87 -6.17 0.11 -11.37
N VAL A 88 -7.07 -0.86 -11.28
CA VAL A 88 -7.23 -1.75 -10.12
C VAL A 88 -6.99 -3.19 -10.57
N ILE A 89 -6.29 -3.97 -9.76
CA ILE A 89 -6.13 -5.41 -9.99
C ILE A 89 -6.25 -6.14 -8.66
N VAL A 90 -6.85 -7.34 -8.68
CA VAL A 90 -7.07 -8.15 -7.49
C VAL A 90 -6.20 -9.40 -7.54
N PHE A 91 -5.48 -9.66 -6.45
CA PHE A 91 -4.71 -10.88 -6.24
C PHE A 91 -5.22 -11.65 -5.03
N ARG A 92 -5.00 -12.96 -5.02
CA ARG A 92 -5.44 -13.86 -3.93
C ARG A 92 -4.48 -13.91 -2.76
N ASN A 93 -3.20 -13.64 -3.00
CA ASN A 93 -2.16 -13.59 -1.98
C ASN A 93 -1.09 -12.54 -2.35
N LEU A 94 -0.29 -12.18 -1.36
CA LEU A 94 0.74 -11.14 -1.49
C LEU A 94 1.88 -11.58 -2.42
N GLU A 95 2.35 -12.82 -2.30
CA GLU A 95 3.48 -13.34 -3.06
C GLU A 95 3.25 -13.28 -4.57
N ASP A 96 2.10 -13.76 -5.04
CA ASP A 96 1.71 -13.74 -6.45
C ASP A 96 1.63 -12.30 -6.96
N SER A 97 1.09 -11.39 -6.15
CA SER A 97 1.01 -9.97 -6.53
C SER A 97 2.39 -9.38 -6.78
N ILE A 98 3.36 -9.64 -5.90
CA ILE A 98 4.72 -9.12 -6.02
C ILE A 98 5.42 -9.76 -7.22
N LYS A 99 5.33 -11.08 -7.39
CA LYS A 99 5.91 -11.79 -8.54
C LYS A 99 5.42 -11.24 -9.88
N ASN A 100 4.11 -11.00 -10.01
CA ASN A 100 3.54 -10.43 -11.22
C ASN A 100 4.03 -9.00 -11.46
N LEU A 101 4.02 -8.15 -10.43
CA LEU A 101 4.50 -6.77 -10.55
C LEU A 101 6.00 -6.68 -10.85
N MET A 102 6.81 -7.62 -10.37
CA MET A 102 8.24 -7.69 -10.68
C MET A 102 8.49 -7.92 -12.17
N ASN A 103 7.60 -8.67 -12.84
CA ASN A 103 7.69 -8.98 -14.27
C ASN A 103 6.98 -7.96 -15.18
N ASP A 104 6.15 -7.06 -14.64
CA ASP A 104 5.41 -6.06 -15.43
C ASP A 104 6.26 -4.80 -15.71
N ASP A 105 6.85 -4.70 -16.89
CA ASP A 105 7.73 -3.57 -17.26
C ASP A 105 7.05 -2.19 -17.24
N THR A 106 5.71 -2.14 -17.18
CA THR A 106 4.95 -0.88 -16.99
C THR A 106 4.97 -0.39 -15.54
N ILE A 107 5.41 -1.23 -14.60
CA ILE A 107 5.56 -0.91 -13.18
C ILE A 107 7.01 -0.58 -12.85
N GLU A 108 7.24 0.59 -12.26
CA GLU A 108 8.58 1.04 -11.84
C GLU A 108 8.89 0.66 -10.39
N ASN A 109 8.04 1.07 -9.45
CA ASN A 109 8.20 0.82 -8.01
C ASN A 109 6.96 0.16 -7.40
N ILE A 110 7.17 -0.63 -6.37
CA ILE A 110 6.11 -1.34 -5.63
C ILE A 110 6.05 -0.78 -4.21
N PHE A 111 4.86 -0.38 -3.79
CA PHE A 111 4.58 0.12 -2.45
C PHE A 111 3.59 -0.78 -1.73
N VAL A 112 3.93 -1.24 -0.53
CA VAL A 112 3.00 -1.90 0.38
C VAL A 112 2.40 -0.83 1.28
N CYS A 113 1.08 -0.63 1.17
CA CYS A 113 0.35 0.50 1.75
C CYS A 113 -0.71 0.07 2.79
N GLY A 114 -0.58 -1.16 3.30
CA GLY A 114 -1.37 -1.67 4.43
C GLY A 114 -2.48 -2.66 4.05
N GLY A 115 -3.25 -3.19 4.99
CA GLY A 115 -3.18 -3.00 6.43
C GLY A 115 -2.21 -3.94 7.14
N GLU A 116 -2.41 -4.07 8.44
CA GLU A 116 -1.57 -4.86 9.37
C GLU A 116 -1.20 -6.24 8.83
N SER A 117 -2.16 -7.03 8.33
CA SER A 117 -1.90 -8.37 7.78
C SER A 117 -0.95 -8.34 6.59
N ILE A 118 -1.10 -7.35 5.70
CA ILE A 118 -0.26 -7.21 4.51
C ILE A 118 1.14 -6.74 4.90
N TYR A 119 1.26 -5.83 5.87
CA TYR A 119 2.57 -5.44 6.41
C TYR A 119 3.29 -6.62 7.04
N ARG A 120 2.57 -7.40 7.87
CA ARG A 120 3.10 -8.58 8.55
C ARG A 120 3.64 -9.61 7.55
N ASP A 121 2.83 -9.96 6.55
CA ASP A 121 3.21 -10.94 5.52
C ASP A 121 4.38 -10.43 4.67
N ALA A 122 4.37 -9.15 4.27
CA ALA A 122 5.44 -8.54 3.49
C ALA A 122 6.80 -8.57 4.20
N LEU A 123 6.81 -8.32 5.51
CA LEU A 123 8.01 -8.38 6.34
C LEU A 123 8.45 -9.83 6.60
N LYS A 124 7.49 -10.72 6.92
CA LYS A 124 7.76 -12.13 7.23
C LYS A 124 8.43 -12.85 6.05
N ASP A 125 7.96 -12.60 4.84
CA ASP A 125 8.46 -13.25 3.63
C ASP A 125 9.66 -12.51 3.00
N ASN A 126 10.18 -11.49 3.71
CA ASN A 126 11.37 -10.72 3.34
C ASN A 126 11.27 -10.06 1.95
N PHE A 127 10.08 -9.54 1.60
CA PHE A 127 9.86 -8.85 0.33
C PHE A 127 10.31 -7.38 0.36
N VAL A 128 10.45 -6.77 1.53
CA VAL A 128 10.57 -5.32 1.69
C VAL A 128 12.01 -4.85 1.70
N ASP A 129 12.36 -3.95 0.79
CA ASP A 129 13.69 -3.33 0.73
C ASP A 129 13.79 -2.05 1.59
N ARG A 130 12.68 -1.34 1.82
CA ARG A 130 12.64 -0.04 2.50
C ARG A 130 11.33 0.21 3.25
N ILE A 131 11.40 0.98 4.33
CA ILE A 131 10.22 1.42 5.10
C ILE A 131 10.21 2.95 5.20
N TYR A 132 9.14 3.58 4.72
CA TYR A 132 8.80 4.98 4.99
C TYR A 132 7.83 5.02 6.17
N LEU A 133 8.33 5.39 7.35
CA LEU A 133 7.56 5.44 8.60
C LEU A 133 7.30 6.89 9.02
N THR A 134 6.04 7.31 9.01
CA THR A 134 5.60 8.51 9.74
C THR A 134 5.31 8.11 11.19
N ARG A 135 6.00 8.73 12.15
CA ARG A 135 5.73 8.53 13.58
C ARG A 135 4.78 9.61 14.08
N VAL A 136 3.61 9.22 14.55
CA VAL A 136 2.59 10.12 15.10
C VAL A 136 2.64 10.10 16.62
N ALA A 137 2.77 11.27 17.24
CA ALA A 137 2.86 11.41 18.70
C ALA A 137 1.46 11.46 19.33
N LEU A 138 0.71 10.36 19.20
CA LEU A 138 -0.63 10.18 19.77
C LEU A 138 -0.76 8.72 20.25
N GLU A 139 -0.96 8.51 21.55
CA GLU A 139 -0.89 7.18 22.19
C GLU A 139 -2.12 6.83 23.04
N ASP A 140 -2.67 7.79 23.77
CA ASP A 140 -3.76 7.55 24.72
C ASP A 140 -5.14 7.49 24.02
N ILE A 141 -5.24 6.63 23.00
CA ILE A 141 -6.44 6.36 22.21
C ILE A 141 -6.56 4.85 21.93
N GLU A 142 -7.73 4.40 21.50
CA GLU A 142 -7.92 3.01 21.06
C GLU A 142 -7.31 2.76 19.68
N PHE A 143 -6.77 1.55 19.51
CA PHE A 143 -6.26 1.02 18.24
C PHE A 143 -6.78 -0.41 18.03
N ASP A 144 -6.96 -0.81 16.77
CA ASP A 144 -7.31 -2.18 16.36
C ASP A 144 -6.10 -3.14 16.39
#